data_AF-A0AAV8PTT3-F1
#
_entry.id   AF-A0AAV8PTT3-F1
#
_cell.length_a   1.000
_cell.length_b   1.000
_cell.length_c   1.000
_cell.angle_alpha   90.00
_cell.angle_beta   90.00
_cell.angle_gamma   90.00
#
_symmetry.space_group_name_H-M   'P 1'
#
loop_
_entity.id
_entity.type
_entity.pdbx_description
1 polymer ?
#
loop_
_entity_poly.entity_id
_entity_poly.type
_entity_poly.pdbx_seq_one_letter_code
_entity_poly.pdbx_strand_id
1 'polypeptide(L)'
;MSGGVSNVVVEDLHVWDSAAAVRLKTDVGRGGYITNVTVTNVTMERVKIPIRFSRGSNDHPDEGWDPKAFPRVKGVRISNVVGFDVGKAPVLEGIEGAVYEDVCIRNFILSVTGRESKWHCEFVAGEAYDVSPSPCLQLSSNGSSSWCRHSS
;
A
#
# COMPACT_ATOMS: atom_id res chain seq x y z
N MET A 1 0.69 -10.46 -20.86
CA MET A 1 0.98 -10.33 -19.41
C MET A 1 1.71 -9.01 -19.20
N SER A 2 1.37 -8.26 -18.15
CA SER A 2 2.10 -7.03 -17.79
C SER A 2 3.52 -7.34 -17.37
N GLY A 3 4.43 -6.38 -17.60
CA GLY A 3 5.75 -6.41 -17.00
C GLY A 3 5.72 -6.32 -15.48
N GLY A 4 6.86 -6.53 -14.84
CA GLY A 4 7.03 -6.37 -13.40
C GLY A 4 7.63 -5.02 -13.03
N VAL A 5 7.29 -4.54 -11.83
CA VAL A 5 7.92 -3.39 -11.18
C VAL A 5 8.73 -3.92 -10.00
N SER A 6 10.03 -3.61 -9.96
CA SER A 6 10.87 -4.03 -8.85
C SER A 6 11.96 -3.04 -8.48
N ASN A 7 12.42 -3.13 -7.23
CA ASN A 7 13.57 -2.37 -6.70
C ASN A 7 13.37 -0.85 -6.86
N VAL A 8 12.21 -0.37 -6.41
CA VAL A 8 11.84 1.05 -6.47
C VAL A 8 12.05 1.67 -5.11
N VAL A 9 12.74 2.80 -5.07
CA VAL A 9 12.86 3.65 -3.88
C VAL A 9 12.22 4.99 -4.19
N VAL A 10 11.37 5.45 -3.28
CA VAL A 10 10.73 6.77 -3.29
C VAL A 10 10.98 7.39 -1.92
N GLU A 11 11.67 8.51 -1.87
CA GLU A 11 12.08 9.12 -0.60
C GLU A 11 11.99 10.64 -0.62
N ASP A 12 11.88 11.22 0.57
CA ASP A 12 11.94 12.67 0.82
C ASP A 12 10.91 13.47 0.00
N LEU A 13 9.64 13.07 0.13
CA LEU A 13 8.53 13.68 -0.60
C LEU A 13 7.62 14.54 0.28
N HIS A 14 7.10 15.60 -0.32
CA HIS A 14 5.91 16.29 0.17
C HIS A 14 4.79 16.14 -0.86
N VAL A 15 3.66 15.55 -0.46
CA VAL A 15 2.49 15.37 -1.33
C VAL A 15 1.30 16.13 -0.74
N TRP A 16 0.72 17.05 -1.52
CA TRP A 16 -0.41 17.86 -1.08
C TRP A 16 -1.54 17.93 -2.10
N ASP A 17 -2.74 18.30 -1.65
CA ASP A 17 -3.94 18.54 -2.48
C ASP A 17 -4.23 17.43 -3.52
N SER A 18 -4.02 16.19 -3.09
CA SER A 18 -3.97 15.02 -3.97
C SER A 18 -5.00 13.96 -3.61
N ALA A 19 -5.47 13.23 -4.63
CA ALA A 19 -6.42 12.14 -4.43
C ALA A 19 -5.82 10.96 -3.65
N ALA A 20 -4.53 10.68 -3.88
CA ALA A 20 -3.75 9.75 -3.07
C ALA A 20 -2.27 10.13 -3.07
N ALA A 21 -1.54 9.80 -2.01
CA ALA A 21 -0.10 10.03 -1.95
C ALA A 21 0.70 8.79 -2.39
N VAL A 22 0.47 7.64 -1.78
CA VAL A 22 1.04 6.37 -2.22
C VAL A 22 -0.06 5.51 -2.84
N ARG A 23 0.10 5.11 -4.10
CA ARG A 23 -0.86 4.22 -4.77
C ARG A 23 -0.19 3.06 -5.49
N LEU A 24 -0.52 1.84 -5.08
CA LEU A 24 -0.22 0.62 -5.84
C LEU A 24 -1.47 0.15 -6.56
N LYS A 25 -1.32 -0.19 -7.84
CA LYS A 25 -2.44 -0.51 -8.71
C LYS A 25 -2.10 -1.71 -9.60
N THR A 26 -2.93 -2.74 -9.53
CA THR A 26 -2.86 -3.93 -10.39
C THR A 26 -4.24 -4.59 -10.42
N ASP A 27 -4.46 -5.57 -11.30
CA ASP A 27 -5.73 -6.28 -11.39
C ASP A 27 -5.55 -7.75 -11.81
N VAL A 28 -6.60 -8.55 -11.65
CA VAL A 28 -6.68 -9.86 -12.30
C VAL A 28 -6.53 -9.66 -13.80
N GLY A 29 -5.75 -10.52 -14.45
CA GLY A 29 -5.44 -10.38 -15.87
C GLY A 29 -4.11 -9.75 -16.19
N ARG A 30 -3.56 -9.00 -15.23
CA ARG A 30 -2.29 -8.30 -15.44
C ARG A 30 -1.11 -9.26 -15.28
N GLY A 31 -1.19 -10.22 -14.36
CA GLY A 31 -0.04 -11.05 -13.99
C GLY A 31 1.13 -10.22 -13.44
N GLY A 32 2.36 -10.69 -13.66
CA GLY A 32 3.57 -9.95 -13.28
C GLY A 32 3.72 -9.75 -11.77
N TYR A 33 4.45 -8.70 -11.39
CA TYR A 33 4.77 -8.44 -9.99
C TYR A 33 4.99 -6.95 -9.68
N ILE A 34 4.78 -6.60 -8.42
CA ILE A 34 5.28 -5.37 -7.77
C ILE A 34 6.09 -5.85 -6.57
N THR A 35 7.42 -5.75 -6.61
CA THR A 35 8.26 -6.32 -5.55
C THR A 35 9.39 -5.41 -5.10
N ASN A 36 9.74 -5.44 -3.82
CA ASN A 36 10.84 -4.64 -3.26
C ASN A 36 10.66 -3.14 -3.57
N VAL A 37 9.58 -2.57 -3.03
CA VAL A 37 9.28 -1.14 -3.12
C VAL A 37 9.48 -0.52 -1.75
N THR A 38 10.26 0.55 -1.68
CA THR A 38 10.47 1.33 -0.46
C THR A 38 9.94 2.74 -0.68
N VAL A 39 9.09 3.20 0.23
CA VAL A 39 8.63 4.58 0.33
C VAL A 39 9.00 5.09 1.72
N THR A 40 9.78 6.15 1.82
CA THR A 40 10.20 6.67 3.13
C THR A 40 10.23 8.19 3.19
N ASN A 41 10.18 8.76 4.39
CA ASN A 41 10.26 10.19 4.65
C ASN A 41 9.23 10.99 3.82
N VAL A 42 7.94 10.73 4.05
CA VAL A 42 6.86 11.38 3.31
C VAL A 42 6.04 12.29 4.21
N THR A 43 5.87 13.54 3.80
CA THR A 43 4.87 14.46 4.38
C THR A 43 3.63 14.48 3.48
N MET A 44 2.43 14.40 4.08
CA MET A 44 1.15 14.45 3.37
C MET A 44 0.27 15.58 3.91
N GLU A 45 -0.31 16.41 3.04
CA GLU A 45 -1.19 17.52 3.44
C GLU A 45 -2.45 17.57 2.56
N ARG A 46 -3.66 17.62 3.15
CA ARG A 46 -4.93 17.67 2.37
C ARG A 46 -5.05 16.53 1.35
N VAL A 47 -4.50 15.35 1.69
CA VAL A 47 -4.55 14.15 0.84
C VAL A 47 -5.82 13.38 1.16
N LYS A 48 -6.58 12.99 0.12
CA LYS A 48 -7.85 12.28 0.33
C LYS A 48 -7.65 10.86 0.87
N ILE A 49 -6.71 10.09 0.32
CA ILE A 49 -6.35 8.74 0.79
C ILE A 49 -4.82 8.61 0.85
N PRO A 50 -4.21 8.42 2.03
CA PRO A 50 -2.76 8.51 2.18
C PRO A 50 -2.03 7.34 1.50
N ILE A 51 -2.54 6.12 1.68
CA ILE A 51 -2.06 4.91 0.99
C ILE A 51 -3.27 4.20 0.38
N ARG A 52 -3.17 3.88 -0.92
CA ARG A 52 -4.20 3.15 -1.65
C ARG A 52 -3.62 1.95 -2.40
N PHE A 53 -4.03 0.74 -2.05
CA PHE A 53 -3.93 -0.39 -2.97
C PHE A 53 -5.27 -0.51 -3.68
N SER A 54 -5.26 -0.61 -5.00
CA SER A 54 -6.51 -0.63 -5.79
C SER A 54 -6.47 -1.66 -6.90
N ARG A 55 -7.61 -2.34 -7.07
CA ARG A 55 -7.98 -3.24 -8.15
C ARG A 55 -9.03 -2.62 -9.09
N GLY A 56 -9.48 -3.35 -10.12
CA GLY A 56 -10.56 -2.93 -11.01
C GLY A 56 -10.11 -2.00 -12.13
N SER A 57 -8.97 -2.28 -12.75
CA SER A 57 -8.50 -1.54 -13.92
C SER A 57 -8.25 -2.48 -15.07
N ASN A 58 -9.23 -2.46 -15.97
CA ASN A 58 -9.38 -3.41 -17.06
C ASN A 58 -8.91 -2.82 -18.40
N ASP A 59 -7.96 -1.87 -18.37
CA ASP A 59 -7.39 -1.28 -19.59
C ASP A 59 -6.28 -2.19 -20.10
N HIS A 60 -6.42 -2.71 -21.31
CA HIS A 60 -5.43 -3.58 -21.96
C HIS A 60 -5.01 -3.02 -23.32
N PRO A 61 -3.75 -3.17 -23.72
CA PRO A 61 -3.27 -2.69 -25.02
C PRO A 61 -3.82 -3.52 -26.19
N ASP A 62 -4.23 -4.76 -25.92
CA ASP A 62 -4.74 -5.72 -26.89
C ASP A 62 -5.64 -6.77 -26.19
N GLU A 63 -6.25 -7.66 -26.98
CA GLU A 63 -7.15 -8.73 -26.54
C GLU A 63 -6.43 -10.05 -26.19
N GLY A 64 -5.09 -10.10 -26.31
CA GLY A 64 -4.27 -11.30 -26.11
C GLY A 64 -3.80 -11.51 -24.66
N TRP A 65 -4.35 -10.76 -23.70
CA TRP A 65 -4.03 -10.91 -22.28
C TRP A 65 -4.69 -12.16 -21.68
N ASP A 66 -4.07 -12.73 -20.64
CA ASP A 66 -4.63 -13.87 -19.93
C ASP A 66 -5.54 -13.38 -18.80
N PRO A 67 -6.87 -13.55 -18.88
CA PRO A 67 -7.81 -13.06 -17.87
C PRO A 67 -7.75 -13.77 -16.53
N LYS A 68 -6.94 -14.82 -16.41
CA LYS A 68 -6.74 -15.57 -15.16
C LYS A 68 -5.38 -15.28 -14.52
N ALA A 69 -4.56 -14.42 -15.12
CA ALA A 69 -3.24 -14.11 -14.61
C ALA A 69 -3.31 -13.26 -13.33
N PHE A 70 -2.92 -13.84 -12.19
CA PHE A 70 -2.84 -13.11 -10.93
C PHE A 70 -1.52 -12.34 -10.78
N PRO A 71 -1.57 -11.08 -10.31
CA PRO A 71 -0.37 -10.34 -9.95
C PRO A 71 0.20 -10.81 -8.60
N ARG A 72 1.46 -10.49 -8.35
CA ARG A 72 2.11 -10.68 -7.05
C ARG A 72 2.64 -9.37 -6.50
N VAL A 73 2.18 -8.95 -5.32
CA VAL A 73 2.69 -7.78 -4.60
C VAL A 73 3.42 -8.26 -3.35
N LYS A 74 4.73 -7.95 -3.25
CA LYS A 74 5.58 -8.46 -2.17
C LYS A 74 6.64 -7.47 -1.73
N GLY A 75 6.90 -7.36 -0.42
CA GLY A 75 8.04 -6.58 0.07
C GLY A 75 7.86 -5.08 -0.17
N VAL A 76 6.71 -4.55 0.23
CA VAL A 76 6.41 -3.12 0.17
C VAL A 76 6.69 -2.52 1.54
N ARG A 77 7.61 -1.56 1.62
CA ARG A 77 7.99 -0.86 2.84
C ARG A 77 7.53 0.58 2.74
N ILE A 78 6.78 1.05 3.74
CA ILE A 78 6.36 2.44 3.86
C ILE A 78 6.73 2.91 5.27
N SER A 79 7.67 3.83 5.38
CA SER A 79 8.18 4.27 6.69
C SER A 79 8.27 5.79 6.82
N ASN A 80 8.28 6.28 8.06
CA ASN A 80 8.53 7.69 8.38
C ASN A 80 7.58 8.63 7.63
N VAL A 81 6.28 8.45 7.86
CA VAL A 81 5.24 9.24 7.20
C VAL A 81 4.50 10.06 8.25
N VAL A 82 4.33 11.34 7.95
CA VAL A 82 3.45 12.23 8.69
C VAL A 82 2.38 12.79 7.75
N GLY A 83 1.13 12.78 8.18
CA GLY A 83 0.02 13.33 7.42
C GLY A 83 -0.87 14.25 8.24
N PHE A 84 -1.26 15.39 7.66
CA PHE A 84 -2.18 16.35 8.26
C PHE A 84 -3.35 16.65 7.31
N ASP A 85 -4.53 16.84 7.88
CA ASP A 85 -5.79 17.02 7.14
C ASP A 85 -6.03 15.91 6.10
N VAL A 86 -5.89 14.67 6.55
CA VAL A 86 -6.05 13.50 5.68
C VAL A 86 -7.52 13.09 5.64
N GLY A 87 -8.08 12.95 4.44
CA GLY A 87 -9.52 12.73 4.26
C GLY A 87 -10.01 11.35 4.74
N LYS A 88 -9.18 10.31 4.66
CA LYS A 88 -9.50 8.93 5.09
C LYS A 88 -8.26 8.24 5.65
N ALA A 89 -8.46 7.21 6.46
CA ALA A 89 -7.40 6.25 6.79
C ALA A 89 -6.97 5.45 5.53
N PRO A 90 -5.83 4.74 5.58
CA PRO A 90 -5.36 3.89 4.48
C PRO A 90 -6.40 2.88 3.98
N VAL A 91 -6.38 2.64 2.67
CA VAL A 91 -7.28 1.71 1.97
C VAL A 91 -6.44 0.73 1.16
N LEU A 92 -6.30 -0.49 1.67
CA LEU A 92 -5.48 -1.54 1.09
C LEU A 92 -6.38 -2.65 0.51
N GLU A 93 -6.86 -2.44 -0.70
CA GLU A 93 -7.70 -3.41 -1.42
C GLU A 93 -6.83 -4.29 -2.32
N GLY A 94 -6.48 -5.47 -1.82
CA GLY A 94 -5.86 -6.54 -2.58
C GLY A 94 -6.88 -7.28 -3.46
N ILE A 95 -6.42 -8.36 -4.10
CA ILE A 95 -7.22 -9.19 -4.99
C ILE A 95 -7.32 -10.59 -4.38
N GLU A 96 -8.54 -11.10 -4.25
CA GLU A 96 -8.78 -12.47 -3.79
C GLU A 96 -8.04 -13.48 -4.68
N GLY A 97 -7.29 -14.39 -4.07
CA GLY A 97 -6.46 -15.39 -4.77
C GLY A 97 -5.11 -14.88 -5.27
N ALA A 98 -4.85 -13.57 -5.28
CA ALA A 98 -3.55 -13.00 -5.58
C ALA A 98 -2.65 -12.94 -4.33
N VAL A 99 -1.34 -12.83 -4.54
CA VAL A 99 -0.38 -12.71 -3.43
C VAL A 99 -0.17 -11.23 -3.08
N TYR A 100 -0.50 -10.87 -1.85
CA TYR A 100 -0.17 -9.58 -1.24
C TYR A 100 0.42 -9.85 0.15
N GLU A 101 1.73 -9.97 0.21
CA GLU A 101 2.46 -10.33 1.42
C GLU A 101 3.65 -9.41 1.66
N ASP A 102 4.24 -9.49 2.84
CA ASP A 102 5.39 -8.67 3.22
C ASP A 102 5.15 -7.15 3.01
N VAL A 103 3.96 -6.67 3.36
CA VAL A 103 3.68 -5.24 3.49
C VAL A 103 4.13 -4.78 4.88
N CYS A 104 5.02 -3.80 4.95
CA CYS A 104 5.53 -3.26 6.19
C CYS A 104 5.28 -1.76 6.26
N ILE A 105 4.53 -1.32 7.28
CA ILE A 105 4.23 0.11 7.49
C ILE A 105 4.72 0.55 8.87
N ARG A 106 5.62 1.53 8.93
CA ARG A 106 6.26 1.93 10.20
C ARG A 106 6.32 3.42 10.40
N ASN A 107 6.26 3.86 11.66
CA ASN A 107 6.38 5.27 12.02
C ASN A 107 5.48 6.14 11.12
N PHE A 108 4.18 5.82 11.15
CA PHE A 108 3.19 6.34 10.20
C PHE A 108 2.08 7.02 10.99
N ILE A 109 2.10 8.35 11.05
CA ILE A 109 1.23 9.15 11.91
C ILE A 109 0.36 10.06 11.06
N LEU A 110 -0.95 9.91 11.15
CA LEU A 110 -1.92 10.71 10.41
C LEU A 110 -2.88 11.44 11.34
N SER A 111 -3.14 12.71 11.04
CA SER A 111 -4.32 13.44 11.48
C SER A 111 -5.43 13.27 10.43
N VAL A 112 -6.36 12.34 10.70
CA VAL A 112 -7.49 12.06 9.81
C VAL A 112 -8.68 12.94 10.19
N THR A 113 -9.17 13.74 9.25
CA THR A 113 -10.27 14.69 9.46
C THR A 113 -11.63 14.17 8.99
N GLY A 114 -11.64 13.16 8.11
CA GLY A 114 -12.88 12.55 7.63
C GLY A 114 -13.48 11.48 8.55
N ARG A 115 -14.72 11.09 8.25
CA ARG A 115 -15.49 10.10 9.04
C ARG A 115 -14.95 8.67 8.95
N GLU A 116 -14.23 8.36 7.87
CA GLU A 116 -13.62 7.03 7.62
C GLU A 116 -12.19 6.98 8.20
N SER A 117 -12.10 6.96 9.53
CA SER A 117 -10.82 6.99 10.27
C SER A 117 -10.22 5.61 10.55
N LYS A 118 -10.89 4.53 10.14
CA LYS A 118 -10.40 3.15 10.27
C LYS A 118 -9.80 2.68 8.97
N TRP A 119 -8.70 1.95 9.07
CA TRP A 119 -8.05 1.31 7.92
C TRP A 119 -8.99 0.29 7.29
N HIS A 120 -9.07 0.30 5.97
CA HIS A 120 -9.76 -0.74 5.21
C HIS A 120 -8.73 -1.66 4.56
N CYS A 121 -8.79 -2.96 4.84
CA CYS A 121 -7.83 -3.93 4.36
C CYS A 121 -8.56 -5.19 3.88
N GLU A 122 -8.30 -5.60 2.65
CA GLU A 122 -8.84 -6.80 2.04
C GLU A 122 -7.76 -7.54 1.28
N PHE A 123 -7.67 -8.87 1.45
CA PHE A 123 -6.74 -9.74 0.71
C PHE A 123 -5.29 -9.23 0.71
N VAL A 124 -4.85 -8.70 1.84
CA VAL A 124 -3.49 -8.20 2.07
C VAL A 124 -2.97 -8.79 3.38
N ALA A 125 -1.66 -9.04 3.45
CA ALA A 125 -0.98 -9.50 4.65
C ALA A 125 0.30 -8.70 4.88
N GLY A 126 0.57 -8.35 6.13
CA GLY A 126 1.72 -7.57 6.50
C GLY A 126 1.76 -7.21 7.96
N GLU A 127 2.55 -6.21 8.30
CA GLU A 127 2.75 -5.77 9.68
C GLU A 127 2.84 -4.24 9.73
N ALA A 128 2.29 -3.65 10.79
CA ALA A 128 2.41 -2.23 11.06
C ALA A 128 2.91 -1.96 12.49
N TYR A 129 3.86 -1.02 12.64
CA TYR A 129 4.43 -0.63 13.94
C TYR A 129 4.52 0.87 14.09
N ASP A 130 4.24 1.38 15.30
CA ASP A 130 4.31 2.81 15.60
C ASP A 130 3.44 3.63 14.64
N VAL A 131 2.20 3.20 14.46
CA VAL A 131 1.25 3.81 13.53
C VAL A 131 0.03 4.38 14.25
N SER A 132 -0.47 5.50 13.75
CA SER A 132 -1.73 6.12 14.17
C SER A 132 -2.45 6.69 12.95
N PRO A 133 -3.74 6.37 12.71
CA PRO A 133 -4.63 5.56 13.55
C PRO A 133 -4.29 4.06 13.53
N SER A 134 -4.85 3.29 14.47
CA SER A 134 -4.59 1.84 14.62
C SER A 134 -4.86 1.05 13.32
N PRO A 135 -4.00 0.08 12.99
CA PRO A 135 -4.12 -0.68 11.75
C PRO A 135 -5.24 -1.73 11.81
N CYS A 136 -5.60 -2.26 10.66
CA CYS A 136 -6.47 -3.43 10.50
C CYS A 136 -5.77 -4.73 10.96
N LEU A 137 -6.56 -5.80 11.23
CA LEU A 137 -6.03 -7.09 11.71
C LEU A 137 -5.08 -7.77 10.70
N GLN A 138 -5.28 -7.53 9.41
CA GLN A 138 -4.44 -8.01 8.32
C GLN A 138 -2.99 -7.49 8.39
N LEU A 139 -2.79 -6.39 9.13
CA LEU A 139 -1.48 -5.81 9.41
C LEU A 139 -1.08 -5.96 10.89
N SER A 140 -1.74 -6.86 11.63
CA SER A 140 -1.43 -7.10 13.04
C SER A 140 -0.08 -7.80 13.20
N SER A 141 0.74 -7.31 14.12
CA SER A 141 2.02 -7.93 14.45
C SER A 141 1.81 -9.16 15.35
N ASN A 142 2.06 -10.36 14.83
CA ASN A 142 1.93 -11.60 15.62
C ASN A 142 3.27 -12.27 15.97
N GLY A 143 4.42 -11.65 15.64
CA GLY A 143 5.74 -12.26 15.84
C GLY A 143 6.74 -11.41 16.63
N SER A 144 7.59 -12.07 17.43
CA SER A 144 8.76 -11.47 18.10
C SER A 144 9.93 -11.21 17.15
N SER A 145 10.00 -11.92 16.01
CA SER A 145 11.04 -11.80 14.97
C SER A 145 10.44 -11.34 13.63
N SER A 146 9.99 -10.08 13.57
CA SER A 146 9.46 -9.48 12.35
C SER A 146 10.58 -8.76 11.58
N TRP A 147 10.71 -9.08 10.30
CA TRP A 147 11.61 -8.34 9.39
C TRP A 147 11.20 -6.86 9.27
N CYS A 148 9.92 -6.56 9.47
CA CYS A 148 9.41 -5.20 9.47
C CYS A 148 9.89 -4.43 10.71
N ARG A 149 9.92 -5.03 11.91
CA ARG A 149 10.46 -4.38 13.13
C ARG A 149 11.91 -3.91 12.99
N HIS A 150 12.73 -4.65 12.25
CA HIS A 150 14.17 -4.41 12.14
C HIS A 150 14.59 -3.75 10.84
N SER A 151 13.66 -3.50 9.90
CA SER A 151 13.97 -2.77 8.68
C SER A 151 14.20 -1.29 9.02
N SER A 152 15.47 -0.88 9.03
CA SER A 152 15.91 0.52 9.02
C SER A 152 15.43 1.24 7.78
#